data_AF-G7EVM0-F1
#
_entry.id   AF-G7EVM0-F1
#
_cell.length_a   1.000
_cell.length_b   1.000
_cell.length_c   1.000
_cell.angle_alpha   90.00
_cell.angle_beta   90.00
_cell.angle_gamma   90.00
#
_symmetry.space_group_name_H-M   'P 1'
#
loop_
_entity.id
_entity.type
_entity.pdbx_description
1 polymer ?
#
loop_
_entity_poly.entity_id
_entity_poly.type
_entity_poly.pdbx_seq_one_letter_code
_entity_poly.pdbx_strand_id
1 'polypeptide(L)' 'MNGPNPNNPSPMEGFPQVGYLKNFITSANIDVGDYTYYDDPDGPENFEKNVLYHFDFIGDERGLFIFRD' A
#
# COMPACT_ATOMS: atom_id res chain seq x y z
N MET A 1 -15.15 2.47 -20.88
CA MET A 1 -15.42 1.76 -19.60
C MET A 1 -14.61 2.47 -18.54
N ASN A 2 -15.24 2.91 -17.45
CA ASN A 2 -14.52 3.48 -16.31
C ASN A 2 -14.07 2.32 -15.42
N GLY A 3 -12.77 2.22 -15.18
CA GLY A 3 -12.22 1.27 -14.21
C GLY A 3 -12.57 1.66 -12.77
N PRO A 4 -12.12 0.87 -11.77
CA PRO A 4 -12.26 1.23 -10.37
C PRO A 4 -11.60 2.59 -10.07
N ASN A 5 -12.07 3.27 -9.02
CA ASN A 5 -11.46 4.51 -8.54
C ASN A 5 -10.23 4.15 -7.69
N PRO A 6 -9.00 4.54 -8.06
CA PRO A 6 -7.81 4.22 -7.27
C PRO A 6 -7.81 4.90 -5.89
N ASN A 7 -8.62 5.95 -5.70
CA ASN A 7 -8.80 6.63 -4.43
C ASN A 7 -9.92 6.01 -3.56
N ASN A 8 -10.48 4.86 -3.97
CA ASN A 8 -11.35 4.08 -3.10
C ASN A 8 -10.47 3.15 -2.22
N PRO A 9 -10.40 3.35 -0.89
CA PRO A 9 -9.60 2.51 -0.01
C PRO A 9 -10.08 1.05 0.04
N SER A 10 -11.36 0.80 -0.24
CA SER A 10 -11.97 -0.54 -0.21
C SER A 10 -12.58 -0.87 -1.57
N PRO A 11 -11.77 -1.28 -2.56
CA PRO A 11 -12.23 -1.53 -3.93
C PRO A 11 -13.09 -2.79 -4.07
N MET A 12 -13.10 -3.67 -3.05
CA MET A 12 -13.84 -4.92 -3.05
C MET A 12 -14.81 -4.97 -1.85
N GLU A 13 -16.08 -4.66 -2.10
CA GLU A 13 -17.12 -4.68 -1.06
C GLU A 13 -17.27 -6.08 -0.46
N GLY A 14 -17.30 -6.18 0.87
CA GLY A 14 -17.34 -7.44 1.60
C GLY A 14 -15.98 -8.07 1.92
N PHE A 15 -14.88 -7.46 1.47
CA PHE A 15 -13.52 -7.92 1.70
C PHE A 15 -12.68 -6.83 2.38
N PRO A 16 -12.87 -6.58 3.69
CA PRO A 16 -12.17 -5.51 4.40
C PRO A 16 -10.65 -5.70 4.45
N GLN A 17 -10.15 -6.93 4.27
CA GLN A 17 -8.74 -7.25 4.18
C GLN A 17 -8.06 -6.72 2.90
N VAL A 18 -8.84 -6.37 1.87
CA VAL A 18 -8.34 -5.90 0.58
C VAL A 18 -8.48 -4.39 0.46
N GLY A 19 -7.37 -3.69 0.24
CA GLY A 19 -7.39 -2.24 0.01
C GLY A 19 -6.31 -1.73 -0.93
N TYR A 20 -6.58 -0.61 -1.61
CA TYR A 20 -5.57 0.07 -2.43
C TYR A 20 -4.58 0.83 -1.54
N LEU A 21 -3.32 0.41 -1.59
CA LEU A 21 -2.26 0.82 -0.67
C LEU A 21 -2.03 2.32 -0.62
N LYS A 22 -2.13 3.02 -1.76
CA LYS A 22 -1.93 4.48 -1.84
C LYS A 22 -2.80 5.30 -0.87
N ASN A 23 -3.92 4.74 -0.41
CA ASN A 23 -4.83 5.40 0.53
C ASN A 23 -4.42 5.21 2.01
N PHE A 24 -3.44 4.36 2.29
CA PHE A 24 -2.99 3.97 3.63
C PHE A 24 -1.53 4.34 3.94
N ILE A 25 -0.75 4.73 2.93
CA ILE A 25 0.65 5.12 3.13
C ILE A 25 0.73 6.47 3.85
N THR A 26 1.52 6.51 4.91
CA THR A 26 1.79 7.72 5.71
C THR A 26 3.26 8.13 5.65
N SER A 27 4.16 7.19 5.36
CA SER A 27 5.58 7.48 5.15
C SER A 27 5.79 8.29 3.88
N ALA A 28 6.49 9.43 3.99
CA ALA A 28 6.87 10.25 2.85
C ALA A 28 7.91 9.58 1.92
N ASN A 29 8.52 8.48 2.38
CA ASN A 29 9.56 7.74 1.68
C ASN A 29 9.02 6.50 0.95
N ILE A 30 7.71 6.25 1.04
CA ILE A 30 7.04 5.15 0.34
C ILE A 30 6.15 5.75 -0.75
N ASP A 31 6.45 5.41 -2.01
CA ASP A 31 5.59 5.76 -3.15
C ASP A 31 4.89 4.51 -3.68
N VAL A 32 3.58 4.62 -3.92
CA VAL A 32 2.74 3.51 -4.33
C VAL A 32 1.93 3.91 -5.55
N GLY A 33 2.11 3.15 -6.63
CA GLY A 33 1.37 3.33 -7.86
C GLY A 33 -0.13 3.08 -7.70
N ASP A 34 -0.93 3.72 -8.55
CA ASP A 34 -2.37 3.49 -8.62
C ASP A 34 -2.70 2.00 -8.79
N TYR A 35 -3.81 1.58 -8.19
CA TYR A 35 -4.34 0.20 -8.23
C TYR A 35 -3.49 -0.88 -7.55
N THR A 36 -2.32 -0.53 -7.00
CA THR A 36 -1.57 -1.42 -6.10
C THR A 36 -2.41 -1.72 -4.87
N TYR A 37 -2.63 -2.99 -4.57
CA TYR A 37 -3.44 -3.42 -3.44
C TYR A 37 -2.63 -4.24 -2.45
N TYR A 38 -3.16 -4.37 -1.25
CA TYR A 38 -2.69 -5.29 -0.22
C TYR A 38 -3.90 -6.09 0.28
N ASP A 39 -3.69 -7.39 0.48
CA ASP A 39 -4.68 -8.35 0.97
C ASP A 39 -4.12 -9.00 2.23
N ASP A 40 -4.57 -8.52 3.39
CA ASP A 40 -4.05 -8.95 4.69
C ASP A 40 -5.20 -9.08 5.70
N PRO A 41 -5.36 -10.25 6.36
CA PRO A 41 -6.41 -10.47 7.35
C PRO A 41 -6.50 -9.41 8.46
N ASP A 42 -5.39 -8.77 8.81
CA ASP A 42 -5.33 -7.71 9.82
C ASP A 42 -5.68 -6.33 9.25
N GLY A 43 -5.77 -6.19 7.93
CA GLY A 43 -6.23 -4.99 7.22
C GLY A 43 -5.11 -4.29 6.43
N PRO A 44 -5.46 -3.64 5.30
CA PRO A 44 -4.50 -3.00 4.41
C PRO A 44 -3.69 -1.86 5.05
N GLU A 45 -4.23 -1.23 6.10
CA GLU A 45 -3.59 -0.18 6.89
C GLU A 45 -2.32 -0.63 7.63
N ASN A 46 -2.11 -1.94 7.81
CA ASN A 46 -0.96 -2.48 8.52
C ASN A 46 0.28 -2.67 7.65
N PHE A 47 0.17 -2.41 6.35
CA PHE A 47 1.23 -2.61 5.37
C PHE A 47 2.60 -2.03 5.80
N GLU A 48 2.65 -0.81 6.33
CA GLU A 48 3.93 -0.17 6.70
C GLU A 48 4.68 -0.93 7.81
N LYS A 49 3.98 -1.72 8.64
CA LYS A 49 4.62 -2.59 9.66
C LYS A 49 5.45 -3.70 9.02
N ASN A 50 5.15 -4.06 7.77
CA ASN A 50 5.84 -5.08 6.99
C ASN A 50 6.96 -4.49 6.11
N VAL A 51 7.15 -3.17 6.13
CA VAL A 51 8.27 -2.49 5.46
C VAL A 51 9.45 -2.43 6.43
N LEU A 52 10.22 -3.52 6.47
CA LEU A 52 11.34 -3.66 7.40
C LEU A 52 12.62 -2.99 6.87
N TYR A 53 13.44 -2.49 7.79
CA TYR A 53 14.76 -1.91 7.52
C TYR A 53 14.76 -0.65 6.66
N HIS A 54 13.62 0.02 6.54
CA HIS A 54 13.53 1.33 5.93
C HIS A 54 13.81 2.40 6.99
N PHE A 55 14.91 3.14 6.81
CA PHE A 55 15.41 4.10 7.79
C PHE A 55 15.48 5.49 7.17
N ASP A 56 14.72 6.45 7.74
CA ASP A 56 14.62 7.83 7.23
C ASP A 56 15.97 8.53 7.06
N PHE A 57 16.97 8.19 7.90
CA PHE A 57 18.27 8.84 7.90
C PHE A 57 19.23 8.34 6.80
N ILE A 58 18.89 7.28 6.08
CA ILE A 58 19.73 6.74 4.99
C ILE A 58 19.48 7.51 3.68
N GLY A 59 18.39 8.27 3.56
CA GLY A 59 18.03 8.95 2.29
C GLY A 59 17.74 7.96 1.17
N ASP A 60 17.34 6.75 1.54
CA ASP A 60 16.74 5.77 0.66
C ASP A 60 15.38 6.34 0.22
N GLU A 61 15.36 6.97 -0.95
CA GLU A 61 14.13 7.41 -1.63
C GLU A 61 13.65 6.35 -2.65
N ARG A 62 14.28 5.16 -2.69
CA ARG A 62 14.10 4.19 -3.79
C ARG A 62 14.23 2.73 -3.37
N GLY A 63 13.82 2.40 -2.16
CA GLY A 63 13.40 1.05 -1.81
C GLY A 63 12.19 0.71 -2.69
N LEU A 64 12.44 0.26 -3.92
CA LEU A 64 11.45 -0.41 -4.74
C LEU A 64 11.13 -1.72 -4.05
N PHE A 65 10.28 -1.67 -3.03
CA PHE A 65 9.68 -2.84 -2.43
C PHE A 65 8.64 -3.35 -3.42
N ILE A 66 9.11 -4.10 -4.43
CA ILE A 66 8.23 -4.96 -5.20
C ILE A 66 7.80 -6.07 -4.23
N PHE A 67 6.61 -5.91 -3.66
CA PHE A 67 5.90 -7.02 -3.03
C PHE A 67 5.64 -8.02 -4.17
N ARG A 68 6.54 -9.00 -4.28
CA ARG A 68 6.28 -10.18 -5.09
C ARG A 68 5.29 -11.03 -4.30
N ASP A 69 4.18 -11.33 -4.95
CA ASP A 69 3.13 -12.28 -4.56
C ASP A 69 3.66 -13.52 -3.82
#